data_AF-A0A9N9F4C4-F1
#
_entry.id   AF-A0A9N9F4C4-F1
#
_cell.length_a   1.000
_cell.length_b   1.000
_cell.length_c   1.000
_cell.angle_alpha   90.00
_cell.angle_beta   90.00
_cell.angle_gamma   90.00
#
_symmetry.space_group_name_H-M   'P 1'
#
loop_
_entity.id
_entity.type
_entity.pdbx_description
1 polymer ?
#
loop_
_entity_poly.entity_id
_entity_poly.type
_entity_poly.pdbx_seq_one_letter_code
_entity_poly.pdbx_strand_id
1 'polypeptide(L)'
;MNDQTTVTEFLKQQFPQASEESVTKVAKSFETEFIFVLGDCKGYTATELNNLGIPSNVLKALEKNGFLKSQGTSLKRKASEIAEEEHRTFKKLGQAFDAYPSSLEELKELLKTPPIAEIPVRSHLLPRDATFLKGYVIPREETNELDYPQLSLLFDNAIEASTPSGTENNRISTWDTLIKHPLQCFSRYLEINLRFDRNSKDQSTATVANKRPDFMCWMESTLILKGEEKRFDEEFNQAESELRTKMSEWSPLFFGELDYIFAFAAAGKYLRLFQLLHDYQTWQPRDPQYQVRPGERIPSTIPLYGSIMRPTSEITFLPDGVHKKIQNFGTLFKYSKIGDLKNIYRATKRETHIIHQVKPPKLSGTTYTITLHPLGFHQRPRSLQMLKEAMKSVLTGLNSLHTRGYVHRDIRWENVLRRREEEGGGWMIIDLEHAGRPGPVNYRLQSWPPGVGGEETGSQPYTNACDVYLVGKLMVDCSNVILDSSGENFSQRLLSAVGTDISAGDVLSDTWLQ
;
A
#
# COMPACT_ATOMS: atom_id res chain seq x y z
N MET A 1 -16.24 -5.74 25.03
CA MET A 1 -16.43 -6.66 26.18
C MET A 1 -15.58 -7.88 25.88
N ASN A 2 -14.82 -8.38 26.87
CA ASN A 2 -13.68 -9.28 26.66
C ASN A 2 -13.98 -10.54 25.81
N ASP A 3 -13.33 -10.58 24.64
CA ASP A 3 -13.40 -11.63 23.60
C ASP A 3 -12.93 -13.03 24.02
N GLN A 4 -12.10 -13.13 25.06
CA GLN A 4 -11.52 -14.42 25.45
C GLN A 4 -12.53 -15.38 26.07
N THR A 5 -13.59 -14.89 26.71
CA THR A 5 -14.60 -15.75 27.33
C THR A 5 -15.41 -16.50 26.27
N THR A 6 -15.73 -15.82 25.15
CA THR A 6 -16.46 -16.40 24.02
C THR A 6 -15.65 -17.46 23.27
N VAL A 7 -14.34 -17.22 23.05
CA VAL A 7 -13.42 -18.22 22.47
C VAL A 7 -13.29 -19.45 23.38
N THR A 8 -13.18 -19.23 24.69
CA THR A 8 -13.01 -20.30 25.69
C THR A 8 -14.24 -21.18 25.79
N GLU A 9 -15.44 -20.58 25.83
CA GLU A 9 -16.71 -21.33 25.84
C GLU A 9 -16.91 -22.13 24.55
N PHE A 10 -16.58 -21.54 23.39
CA PHE A 10 -16.64 -22.21 22.10
C PHE A 10 -15.68 -23.41 22.01
N LEU A 11 -14.41 -23.25 22.40
CA LEU A 11 -13.42 -24.34 22.40
C LEU A 11 -13.80 -25.48 23.36
N LYS A 12 -14.40 -25.16 24.52
CA LYS A 12 -14.93 -26.18 25.45
C LYS A 12 -16.12 -26.94 24.86
N GLN A 13 -16.97 -26.27 24.09
CA GLN A 13 -18.11 -26.90 23.43
C GLN A 13 -17.66 -27.87 22.32
N GLN A 14 -16.65 -27.50 21.53
CA GLN A 14 -16.15 -28.32 20.42
C GLN A 14 -15.21 -29.46 20.85
N PHE A 15 -14.43 -29.23 21.92
CA PHE A 15 -13.47 -30.20 22.46
C PHE A 15 -13.76 -30.48 23.94
N PRO A 16 -14.88 -31.15 24.25
CA PRO A 16 -15.31 -31.38 25.64
C PRO A 16 -14.34 -32.27 26.44
N GLN A 17 -13.40 -32.94 25.77
CA GLN A 17 -12.38 -33.80 26.37
C GLN A 17 -11.03 -33.07 26.58
N ALA A 18 -10.88 -31.83 26.11
CA ALA A 18 -9.65 -31.06 26.25
C ALA A 18 -9.53 -30.47 27.66
N SER A 19 -8.29 -30.41 28.20
CA SER A 19 -8.06 -29.83 29.52
C SER A 19 -8.31 -28.32 29.52
N GLU A 20 -8.76 -27.79 30.66
CA GLU A 20 -9.03 -26.36 30.83
C GLU A 20 -7.77 -25.49 30.61
N GLU A 21 -6.60 -26.03 30.94
CA GLU A 21 -5.30 -25.41 30.70
C GLU A 21 -4.97 -25.32 29.20
N SER A 22 -5.21 -26.39 28.43
CA SER A 22 -5.00 -26.42 26.99
C SER A 22 -5.94 -25.47 26.26
N VAL A 23 -7.22 -25.42 26.66
CA VAL A 23 -8.19 -24.48 26.10
C VAL A 23 -7.76 -23.03 26.35
N THR A 24 -7.32 -22.72 27.58
CA THR A 24 -6.90 -21.36 27.95
C THR A 24 -5.64 -20.92 27.20
N LYS A 25 -4.68 -21.83 26.98
CA LYS A 25 -3.46 -21.54 26.21
C LYS A 25 -3.75 -21.27 24.73
N VAL A 26 -4.68 -22.03 24.15
CA VAL A 26 -5.11 -21.83 22.76
C VAL A 26 -5.90 -20.53 22.65
N ALA A 27 -6.89 -20.29 23.51
CA ALA A 27 -7.70 -19.07 23.51
C ALA A 27 -6.87 -17.77 23.64
N LYS A 28 -5.77 -17.80 24.38
CA LYS A 28 -4.83 -16.66 24.48
C LYS A 28 -4.05 -16.36 23.20
N SER A 29 -3.91 -17.35 22.32
CA SER A 29 -3.20 -17.24 21.05
C SER A 29 -4.12 -16.90 19.88
N PHE A 30 -5.45 -16.88 20.10
CA PHE A 30 -6.46 -16.59 19.09
C PHE A 30 -6.86 -15.11 19.13
N GLU A 31 -6.78 -14.46 17.97
CA GLU A 31 -7.44 -13.17 17.72
C GLU A 31 -8.91 -13.40 17.35
N THR A 32 -9.79 -12.53 17.80
CA THR A 32 -11.25 -12.68 17.75
C THR A 32 -11.80 -12.88 16.34
N GLU A 33 -11.10 -12.35 15.34
CA GLU A 33 -11.48 -12.41 13.93
C GLU A 33 -11.42 -13.83 13.33
N PHE A 34 -10.79 -14.79 14.03
CA PHE A 34 -10.62 -16.17 13.55
C PHE A 34 -11.57 -17.19 14.18
N ILE A 35 -12.51 -16.77 15.04
CA ILE A 35 -13.46 -17.66 15.73
C ILE A 35 -14.35 -18.43 14.73
N PHE A 36 -14.72 -17.80 13.61
CA PHE A 36 -15.61 -18.41 12.61
C PHE A 36 -14.96 -19.52 11.79
N VAL A 37 -13.62 -19.61 11.76
CA VAL A 37 -12.89 -20.65 11.01
C VAL A 37 -12.80 -21.96 11.79
N LEU A 38 -13.08 -21.95 13.10
CA LEU A 38 -12.93 -23.09 14.00
C LEU A 38 -14.13 -24.05 14.04
N GLY A 39 -15.15 -23.81 13.20
CA GLY A 39 -16.40 -24.59 13.20
C GLY A 39 -16.22 -26.10 13.04
N ASP A 40 -15.09 -26.57 12.48
CA ASP A 40 -14.86 -27.99 12.26
C ASP A 40 -13.38 -28.42 12.21
N CYS A 41 -12.48 -27.84 13.04
CA CYS A 41 -11.04 -28.19 13.00
C CYS A 41 -10.72 -29.64 13.43
N LYS A 42 -11.71 -30.42 13.85
CA LYS A 42 -11.54 -31.79 14.36
C LYS A 42 -11.37 -32.76 13.20
N GLY A 43 -10.13 -32.98 12.79
CA GLY A 43 -9.80 -33.86 11.67
C GLY A 43 -8.76 -33.26 10.72
N TYR A 44 -8.56 -31.95 10.79
CA TYR A 44 -7.58 -31.20 10.02
C TYR A 44 -6.18 -31.30 10.63
N THR A 45 -5.18 -31.24 9.77
CA THR A 45 -3.74 -31.19 10.03
C THR A 45 -3.27 -29.74 10.03
N ALA A 46 -2.10 -29.48 10.63
CA ALA A 46 -1.52 -28.12 10.67
C ALA A 46 -1.33 -27.52 9.27
N THR A 47 -1.02 -28.36 8.28
CA THR A 47 -0.85 -27.97 6.88
C THR A 47 -2.17 -27.51 6.25
N GLU A 48 -3.27 -28.23 6.46
CA GLU A 48 -4.58 -27.85 5.88
C GLU A 48 -5.08 -26.53 6.45
N LEU A 49 -4.91 -26.31 7.75
CA LEU A 49 -5.27 -25.04 8.38
C LEU A 49 -4.33 -23.89 7.98
N ASN A 50 -3.05 -24.16 7.72
CA ASN A 50 -2.12 -23.19 7.13
C ASN A 50 -2.56 -22.75 5.73
N ASN A 51 -3.08 -23.69 4.94
CA ASN A 51 -3.57 -23.44 3.59
C ASN A 51 -4.87 -22.60 3.59
N LEU A 52 -5.65 -22.66 4.67
CA LEU A 52 -6.80 -21.78 4.93
C LEU A 52 -6.41 -20.40 5.48
N GLY A 53 -5.11 -20.09 5.58
CA GLY A 53 -4.63 -18.78 6.01
C GLY A 53 -4.61 -18.56 7.52
N ILE A 54 -4.69 -19.65 8.32
CA ILE A 54 -4.57 -19.55 9.78
C ILE A 54 -3.12 -19.17 10.15
N PRO A 55 -2.92 -18.16 11.02
CA PRO A 55 -1.59 -17.72 11.44
C PRO A 55 -0.74 -18.84 12.05
N SER A 56 0.55 -18.88 11.71
CA SER A 56 1.47 -19.95 12.13
C SER A 56 1.64 -20.08 13.66
N ASN A 57 1.46 -19.01 14.42
CA ASN A 57 1.41 -19.02 15.89
C ASN A 57 0.18 -19.77 16.42
N VAL A 58 -0.96 -19.63 15.76
CA VAL A 58 -2.22 -20.32 16.09
C VAL A 58 -2.09 -21.82 15.79
N LEU A 59 -1.54 -22.18 14.63
CA LEU A 59 -1.32 -23.58 14.22
C LEU A 59 -0.41 -24.32 15.19
N LYS A 60 0.72 -23.70 15.58
CA LYS A 60 1.63 -24.26 16.58
C LYS A 60 0.95 -24.47 17.93
N ALA A 61 0.05 -23.58 18.32
CA ALA A 61 -0.71 -23.73 19.56
C ALA A 61 -1.71 -24.89 19.48
N LEU A 62 -2.41 -25.06 18.35
CA LEU A 62 -3.33 -26.16 18.10
C LEU A 62 -2.62 -27.52 18.05
N GLU A 63 -1.51 -27.61 17.32
CA GLU A 63 -0.71 -28.83 17.18
C GLU A 63 -0.09 -29.26 18.53
N LYS A 64 0.54 -28.32 19.26
CA LYS A 64 1.18 -28.57 20.55
C LYS A 64 0.20 -29.06 21.62
N ASN A 65 -1.06 -28.66 21.53
CA ASN A 65 -2.10 -29.05 22.48
C ASN A 65 -2.98 -30.19 21.95
N GLY A 66 -2.59 -30.85 20.86
CA GLY A 66 -3.23 -32.08 20.38
C GLY A 66 -4.60 -31.88 19.73
N PHE A 67 -4.91 -30.66 19.27
CA PHE A 67 -6.16 -30.36 18.57
C PHE A 67 -6.15 -30.76 17.08
N LEU A 68 -4.99 -31.14 16.53
CA LEU A 68 -4.80 -31.47 15.11
C LEU A 68 -4.41 -32.94 14.89
N LYS A 69 -4.69 -33.45 13.69
CA LYS A 69 -4.30 -34.80 13.26
C LYS A 69 -2.80 -34.86 12.92
N SER A 70 -2.10 -35.91 13.37
CA SER A 70 -0.66 -36.08 13.10
C SER A 70 -0.41 -36.60 11.66
N GLN A 71 0.62 -36.07 10.97
CA GLN A 71 0.96 -36.48 9.60
C GLN A 71 2.07 -37.56 9.54
N GLY A 72 1.83 -38.64 8.78
CA GLY A 72 2.83 -39.65 8.42
C GLY A 72 3.76 -39.22 7.27
N THR A 73 4.94 -39.85 7.15
CA THR A 73 6.01 -39.50 6.18
C THR A 73 5.61 -39.63 4.70
N SER A 74 4.74 -40.58 4.34
CA SER A 74 4.23 -40.72 2.96
C SER A 74 3.32 -39.56 2.54
N LEU A 75 2.56 -38.98 3.48
CA LEU A 75 1.69 -37.83 3.24
C LEU A 75 2.50 -36.54 3.06
N LYS A 76 3.64 -36.40 3.75
CA LYS A 76 4.55 -35.24 3.58
C LYS A 76 5.10 -35.13 2.15
N ARG A 77 5.51 -36.26 1.56
CA ARG A 77 6.02 -36.29 0.18
C ARG A 77 4.93 -35.90 -0.82
N LYS A 78 3.72 -36.43 -0.64
CA LYS A 78 2.56 -36.13 -1.49
C LYS A 78 2.14 -34.64 -1.40
N ALA A 79 2.14 -34.07 -0.20
CA ALA A 79 1.88 -32.64 0.02
C ALA A 79 2.93 -31.74 -0.69
N SER A 80 4.20 -32.16 -0.71
CA SER A 80 5.26 -31.45 -1.46
C SER A 80 5.01 -31.49 -2.97
N GLU A 81 4.63 -32.65 -3.50
CA GLU A 81 4.34 -32.83 -4.94
C GLU A 81 3.14 -31.97 -5.38
N ILE A 82 2.11 -31.85 -4.54
CA ILE A 82 0.94 -30.98 -4.76
C ILE A 82 1.35 -29.51 -4.74
N ALA A 83 2.11 -29.07 -3.73
CA ALA A 83 2.58 -27.68 -3.64
C ALA A 83 3.45 -27.27 -4.85
N GLU A 84 4.22 -28.21 -5.41
CA GLU A 84 4.98 -27.99 -6.65
C GLU A 84 4.09 -27.94 -7.91
N GLU A 85 3.03 -28.75 -7.99
CA GLU A 85 2.01 -28.67 -9.05
C GLU A 85 1.26 -27.34 -8.99
N GLU A 86 0.91 -26.88 -7.80
CA GLU A 86 0.29 -25.57 -7.55
C GLU A 86 1.18 -24.42 -7.97
N HIS A 87 2.43 -24.42 -7.51
CA HIS A 87 3.37 -23.38 -7.84
C HIS A 87 3.57 -23.28 -9.36
N ARG A 88 3.61 -24.43 -10.06
CA ARG A 88 3.65 -24.46 -11.53
C ARG A 88 2.38 -23.88 -12.16
N THR A 89 1.21 -24.20 -11.61
CA THR A 89 -0.08 -23.70 -12.12
C THR A 89 -0.21 -22.19 -11.94
N PHE A 90 0.08 -21.68 -10.74
CA PHE A 90 0.11 -20.24 -10.49
C PHE A 90 1.14 -19.53 -11.37
N LYS A 91 2.33 -20.10 -11.55
CA LYS A 91 3.33 -19.53 -12.47
C LYS A 91 2.85 -19.45 -13.91
N LYS A 92 2.11 -20.46 -14.41
CA LYS A 92 1.50 -20.42 -15.76
C LYS A 92 0.40 -19.36 -15.85
N LEU A 93 -0.49 -19.30 -14.87
CA LEU A 93 -1.57 -18.31 -14.81
C LEU A 93 -1.05 -16.88 -14.67
N GLY A 94 0.08 -16.72 -13.97
CA GLY A 94 0.76 -15.45 -13.75
C GLY A 94 1.77 -15.05 -14.81
N GLN A 95 1.86 -15.78 -15.93
CA GLN A 95 2.75 -15.38 -17.02
C GLN A 95 2.33 -14.01 -17.54
N ALA A 96 3.31 -13.17 -17.82
CA ALA A 96 3.07 -11.89 -18.48
C ALA A 96 2.43 -12.15 -19.85
N PHE A 97 1.48 -11.30 -20.22
CA PHE A 97 0.91 -11.31 -21.55
C PHE A 97 1.99 -10.99 -22.58
N ASP A 98 1.97 -11.68 -23.73
CA ASP A 98 2.93 -11.46 -24.83
C ASP A 98 2.91 -10.01 -25.32
N ALA A 99 1.73 -9.38 -25.27
CA ALA A 99 1.53 -7.96 -25.46
C ALA A 99 0.52 -7.43 -24.44
N TYR A 100 0.82 -6.27 -23.87
CA TYR A 100 -0.13 -5.57 -23.01
C TYR A 100 -1.17 -4.86 -23.88
N PRO A 101 -2.46 -4.88 -23.48
CA PRO A 101 -3.50 -4.22 -24.25
C PRO A 101 -3.22 -2.71 -24.30
N SER A 102 -3.13 -2.18 -25.51
CA SER A 102 -2.90 -0.77 -25.82
C SER A 102 -4.18 0.06 -25.88
N SER A 103 -5.33 -0.61 -25.83
CA SER A 103 -6.65 -0.01 -25.82
C SER A 103 -7.62 -0.78 -24.94
N LEU A 104 -8.76 -0.15 -24.65
CA LEU A 104 -9.80 -0.77 -23.84
C LEU A 104 -10.50 -1.95 -24.52
N GLU A 105 -10.67 -1.85 -25.83
CA GLU A 105 -11.22 -2.90 -26.67
C GLU A 105 -10.28 -4.11 -26.64
N GLU A 106 -8.97 -3.89 -26.75
CA GLU A 106 -7.97 -4.95 -26.64
C GLU A 106 -7.96 -5.59 -25.24
N LEU A 107 -8.11 -4.79 -24.17
CA LEU A 107 -8.26 -5.30 -22.81
C LEU A 107 -9.53 -6.16 -22.67
N LYS A 108 -10.66 -5.73 -23.22
CA LYS A 108 -11.93 -6.49 -23.18
C LYS A 108 -11.79 -7.83 -23.89
N GLU A 109 -11.14 -7.86 -25.05
CA GLU A 109 -10.89 -9.11 -25.77
C GLU A 109 -9.90 -10.00 -25.03
N LEU A 110 -8.86 -9.43 -24.42
CA LEU A 110 -7.94 -10.15 -23.56
C LEU A 110 -8.65 -10.81 -22.37
N LEU A 111 -9.53 -10.08 -21.67
CA LEU A 111 -10.28 -10.60 -20.52
C LEU A 111 -11.30 -11.69 -20.89
N LYS A 112 -11.71 -11.79 -22.16
CA LYS A 112 -12.56 -12.89 -22.66
C LYS A 112 -11.75 -14.12 -23.06
N THR A 113 -10.44 -13.99 -23.18
CA THR A 113 -9.57 -15.10 -23.55
C THR A 113 -9.44 -16.04 -22.34
N PRO A 114 -9.62 -17.37 -22.51
CA PRO A 114 -9.41 -18.32 -21.44
C PRO A 114 -7.98 -18.25 -20.90
N PRO A 115 -7.76 -18.55 -19.60
CA PRO A 115 -6.42 -18.55 -19.02
C PRO A 115 -5.50 -19.59 -19.70
N ILE A 116 -4.19 -19.34 -19.66
CA ILE A 116 -3.16 -20.22 -20.25
C ILE A 116 -3.17 -21.63 -19.64
N ALA A 117 -3.68 -21.76 -18.41
CA ALA A 117 -3.87 -23.03 -17.74
C ALA A 117 -5.30 -23.17 -17.24
N GLU A 118 -5.89 -24.34 -17.45
CA GLU A 118 -7.17 -24.72 -16.85
C GLU A 118 -6.98 -25.05 -15.37
N ILE A 119 -7.98 -24.68 -14.57
CA ILE A 119 -7.97 -24.89 -13.12
C ILE A 119 -8.65 -26.23 -12.81
N PRO A 120 -7.99 -27.15 -12.09
CA PRO A 120 -8.61 -28.41 -11.72
C PRO A 120 -9.77 -28.17 -10.74
N VAL A 121 -10.93 -28.77 -11.02
CA VAL A 121 -12.16 -28.63 -10.19
C VAL A 121 -12.80 -30.00 -9.99
N ARG A 122 -13.47 -30.20 -8.83
CA ARG A 122 -14.17 -31.46 -8.54
C ARG A 122 -15.27 -31.69 -9.56
N SER A 123 -15.21 -32.85 -10.21
CA SER A 123 -16.16 -33.19 -11.28
C SER A 123 -17.62 -33.16 -10.81
N HIS A 124 -17.90 -33.47 -9.54
CA HIS A 124 -19.25 -33.45 -8.97
C HIS A 124 -19.79 -32.05 -8.65
N LEU A 125 -18.94 -31.02 -8.56
CA LEU A 125 -19.35 -29.63 -8.33
C LEU A 125 -19.72 -28.90 -9.62
N LEU A 126 -19.26 -29.40 -10.76
CA LEU A 126 -19.57 -28.81 -12.04
C LEU A 126 -21.06 -29.00 -12.39
N PRO A 127 -21.76 -27.94 -12.83
CA PRO A 127 -23.14 -28.05 -13.30
C PRO A 127 -23.26 -29.06 -14.44
N ARG A 128 -24.45 -29.69 -14.58
CA ARG A 128 -24.71 -30.64 -15.68
C ARG A 128 -24.47 -30.05 -17.08
N ASP A 129 -24.64 -28.73 -17.22
CA ASP A 129 -24.25 -27.96 -18.40
C ASP A 129 -23.13 -26.97 -18.03
N ALA A 130 -21.90 -27.46 -18.00
CA ALA A 130 -20.70 -26.67 -17.73
C ALA A 130 -19.97 -26.22 -19.01
N THR A 131 -20.66 -26.21 -20.16
CA THR A 131 -20.05 -25.87 -21.46
C THR A 131 -19.41 -24.49 -21.48
N PHE A 132 -19.94 -23.54 -20.70
CA PHE A 132 -19.41 -22.20 -20.52
C PHE A 132 -18.08 -22.12 -19.73
N LEU A 133 -17.70 -23.18 -19.00
CA LEU A 133 -16.44 -23.26 -18.25
C LEU A 133 -15.32 -23.94 -19.05
N LYS A 134 -15.60 -24.39 -20.27
CA LYS A 134 -14.60 -25.03 -21.14
C LYS A 134 -13.45 -24.07 -21.42
N GLY A 135 -12.20 -24.52 -21.21
CA GLY A 135 -11.01 -23.67 -21.33
C GLY A 135 -10.63 -22.93 -20.04
N TYR A 136 -11.51 -22.91 -19.03
CA TYR A 136 -11.23 -22.30 -17.72
C TYR A 136 -10.95 -23.34 -16.64
N VAL A 137 -11.66 -24.48 -16.69
CA VAL A 137 -11.55 -25.54 -15.68
C VAL A 137 -11.37 -26.91 -16.33
N ILE A 138 -10.65 -27.79 -15.64
CA ILE A 138 -10.51 -29.20 -16.00
C ILE A 138 -11.12 -30.08 -14.91
N PRO A 139 -12.09 -30.96 -15.23
CA PRO A 139 -12.67 -31.87 -14.24
C PRO A 139 -11.60 -32.84 -13.72
N ARG A 140 -11.53 -33.00 -12.39
CA ARG A 140 -10.68 -34.00 -11.73
C ARG A 140 -11.56 -34.99 -10.98
N GLU A 141 -11.33 -36.28 -11.18
CA GLU A 141 -12.00 -37.34 -10.41
C GLU A 141 -11.41 -37.43 -9.00
N GLU A 142 -12.25 -37.82 -8.03
CA GLU A 142 -11.91 -37.83 -6.60
C GLU A 142 -10.71 -38.73 -6.29
N THR A 143 -9.56 -38.09 -6.03
CA THR A 143 -8.47 -38.67 -5.24
C THR A 143 -8.46 -37.90 -3.93
N ASN A 144 -8.74 -38.57 -2.79
CA ASN A 144 -8.69 -38.11 -1.38
C ASN A 144 -8.62 -36.58 -1.12
N GLU A 145 -9.43 -36.04 -0.20
CA GLU A 145 -9.43 -34.62 0.21
C GLU A 145 -8.03 -34.02 0.52
N LEU A 146 -7.07 -34.87 0.93
CA LEU A 146 -5.66 -34.54 1.15
C LEU A 146 -4.85 -34.20 -0.12
N ASP A 147 -5.45 -34.32 -1.31
CA ASP A 147 -4.78 -34.18 -2.62
C ASP A 147 -5.14 -32.90 -3.38
N TYR A 148 -5.84 -31.95 -2.75
CA TYR A 148 -6.44 -30.80 -3.44
C TYR A 148 -5.56 -29.53 -3.41
N PRO A 149 -5.19 -28.97 -4.57
CA PRO A 149 -4.66 -27.61 -4.66
C PRO A 149 -5.57 -26.55 -4.00
N GLN A 150 -4.98 -25.61 -3.27
CA GLN A 150 -5.55 -24.35 -2.77
C GLN A 150 -6.35 -23.60 -3.85
N LEU A 151 -5.88 -23.55 -5.10
CA LEU A 151 -6.62 -22.90 -6.18
C LEU A 151 -7.95 -23.61 -6.49
N SER A 152 -7.94 -24.95 -6.50
CA SER A 152 -9.14 -25.76 -6.70
C SER A 152 -10.12 -25.58 -5.54
N LEU A 153 -9.62 -25.52 -4.30
CA LEU A 153 -10.44 -25.29 -3.11
C LEU A 153 -11.12 -23.92 -3.14
N LEU A 154 -10.45 -22.87 -3.64
CA LEU A 154 -11.07 -21.56 -3.82
C LEU A 154 -12.20 -21.59 -4.85
N PHE A 155 -12.02 -22.34 -5.93
CA PHE A 155 -13.06 -22.54 -6.95
C PHE A 155 -14.23 -23.37 -6.42
N ASP A 156 -13.96 -24.46 -5.70
CA ASP A 156 -14.96 -25.30 -5.07
C ASP A 156 -15.80 -24.48 -4.08
N ASN A 157 -15.15 -23.73 -3.19
CA ASN A 157 -15.81 -22.83 -2.24
C ASN A 157 -16.63 -21.73 -2.92
N ALA A 158 -16.19 -21.25 -4.10
CA ALA A 158 -16.94 -20.28 -4.88
C ALA A 158 -18.20 -20.88 -5.51
N ILE A 159 -18.15 -22.13 -5.96
CA ILE A 159 -19.30 -22.86 -6.53
C ILE A 159 -20.29 -23.26 -5.42
N GLU A 160 -19.78 -23.71 -4.28
CA GLU A 160 -20.59 -24.14 -3.13
C GLU A 160 -21.10 -22.98 -2.27
N ALA A 161 -20.61 -21.76 -2.50
CA ALA A 161 -20.99 -20.58 -1.74
C ALA A 161 -22.52 -20.41 -1.71
N SER A 162 -23.13 -20.75 -0.57
CA SER A 162 -24.55 -20.50 -0.31
C SER A 162 -24.74 -19.08 0.21
N THR A 163 -25.86 -18.43 -0.15
CA THR A 163 -26.20 -17.11 0.39
C THR A 163 -26.56 -17.25 1.88
N PRO A 164 -25.72 -16.79 2.83
CA PRO A 164 -26.03 -16.95 4.24
C PRO A 164 -27.16 -15.99 4.61
N SER A 165 -28.13 -16.44 5.40
CA SER A 165 -29.07 -15.54 6.08
C SER A 165 -28.33 -14.82 7.22
N GLY A 166 -28.31 -13.48 7.24
CA GLY A 166 -27.62 -12.74 8.30
C GLY A 166 -27.28 -11.27 7.97
N THR A 167 -26.35 -10.70 8.72
CA THR A 167 -25.83 -9.32 8.56
C THR A 167 -24.86 -9.22 7.37
N GLU A 168 -24.51 -7.99 6.98
CA GLU A 168 -23.54 -7.68 5.91
C GLU A 168 -22.21 -8.42 6.10
N ASN A 169 -21.72 -8.53 7.34
CA ASN A 169 -20.50 -9.26 7.70
C ASN A 169 -20.51 -10.74 7.28
N ASN A 170 -21.67 -11.39 7.20
CA ASN A 170 -21.75 -12.79 6.78
C ASN A 170 -21.54 -12.96 5.26
N ARG A 171 -21.74 -11.89 4.46
CA ARG A 171 -21.54 -11.90 3.00
C ARG A 171 -20.14 -11.45 2.59
N ILE A 172 -19.46 -10.68 3.46
CA ILE A 172 -18.05 -10.30 3.30
C ILE A 172 -17.16 -11.52 3.09
N SER A 173 -17.38 -12.59 3.85
CA SER A 173 -16.63 -13.85 3.68
C SER A 173 -16.83 -14.47 2.29
N THR A 174 -18.04 -14.39 1.73
CA THR A 174 -18.33 -14.88 0.38
C THR A 174 -17.60 -14.05 -0.68
N TRP A 175 -17.62 -12.72 -0.59
CA TRP A 175 -16.92 -11.87 -1.55
C TRP A 175 -15.39 -11.94 -1.40
N ASP A 176 -14.87 -12.11 -0.19
CA ASP A 176 -13.44 -12.37 0.04
C ASP A 176 -12.99 -13.68 -0.61
N THR A 177 -13.81 -14.73 -0.60
CA THR A 177 -13.55 -15.98 -1.34
C THR A 177 -13.47 -15.78 -2.85
N LEU A 178 -14.27 -14.89 -3.41
CA LEU A 178 -14.29 -14.64 -4.86
C LEU A 178 -13.20 -13.67 -5.33
N ILE A 179 -12.78 -12.73 -4.48
CA ILE A 179 -11.88 -11.63 -4.86
C ILE A 179 -10.55 -11.70 -4.11
N LYS A 180 -10.59 -11.57 -2.78
CA LYS A 180 -9.39 -11.39 -1.95
C LYS A 180 -8.53 -12.64 -1.89
N HIS A 181 -9.12 -13.81 -1.61
CA HIS A 181 -8.38 -15.04 -1.42
C HIS A 181 -7.66 -15.52 -2.71
N PRO A 182 -8.27 -15.44 -3.90
CA PRO A 182 -7.56 -15.67 -5.16
C PRO A 182 -6.36 -14.73 -5.31
N LEU A 183 -6.55 -13.42 -5.11
CA LEU A 183 -5.47 -12.43 -5.22
C LEU A 183 -4.36 -12.66 -4.18
N GLN A 184 -4.69 -13.07 -2.96
CA GLN A 184 -3.71 -13.45 -1.94
C GLN A 184 -2.87 -14.66 -2.35
N CYS A 185 -3.47 -15.65 -3.02
CA CYS A 185 -2.72 -16.79 -3.55
C CYS A 185 -1.76 -16.33 -4.65
N PHE A 186 -2.23 -15.53 -5.61
CA PHE A 186 -1.36 -14.95 -6.63
C PHE A 186 -0.22 -14.13 -6.03
N SER A 187 -0.50 -13.30 -5.02
CA SER A 187 0.51 -12.54 -4.27
C SER A 187 1.60 -13.44 -3.69
N ARG A 188 1.22 -14.57 -3.09
CA ARG A 188 2.15 -15.53 -2.48
C ARG A 188 2.97 -16.29 -3.51
N TYR A 189 2.32 -16.88 -4.52
CA TYR A 189 2.99 -17.79 -5.45
C TYR A 189 3.76 -17.07 -6.56
N LEU A 190 3.40 -15.83 -6.88
CA LEU A 190 4.11 -14.99 -7.85
C LEU A 190 5.02 -13.95 -7.21
N GLU A 191 5.12 -13.92 -5.88
CA GLU A 191 5.93 -12.95 -5.13
C GLU A 191 5.54 -11.49 -5.43
N ILE A 192 4.25 -11.25 -5.74
CA ILE A 192 3.69 -9.91 -5.96
C ILE A 192 3.24 -9.36 -4.61
N ASN A 193 3.71 -8.17 -4.24
CA ASN A 193 3.30 -7.53 -2.99
C ASN A 193 1.91 -6.89 -3.12
N LEU A 194 0.87 -7.65 -2.78
CA LEU A 194 -0.50 -7.15 -2.67
C LEU A 194 -0.86 -6.85 -1.22
N ARG A 195 -1.43 -5.67 -0.98
CA ARG A 195 -1.96 -5.27 0.32
C ARG A 195 -3.45 -5.03 0.20
N PHE A 196 -4.21 -5.63 1.09
CA PHE A 196 -5.67 -5.51 1.13
C PHE A 196 -6.05 -4.70 2.35
N ASP A 197 -7.02 -3.83 2.17
CA ASP A 197 -7.54 -3.02 3.25
C ASP A 197 -9.06 -2.96 3.19
N ARG A 198 -9.69 -3.07 4.37
CA ARG A 198 -11.13 -3.05 4.56
C ARG A 198 -11.42 -2.02 5.64
N ASN A 199 -12.32 -1.08 5.36
CA ASN A 199 -12.79 -0.08 6.32
C ASN A 199 -11.70 0.79 7.02
N SER A 200 -10.46 0.84 6.52
CA SER A 200 -9.45 1.73 7.10
C SER A 200 -9.55 3.16 6.54
N LYS A 201 -8.98 4.10 7.29
CA LYS A 201 -8.81 5.48 6.82
C LYS A 201 -7.86 5.47 5.64
N ASP A 202 -8.39 5.81 4.47
CA ASP A 202 -7.58 6.21 3.33
C ASP A 202 -6.59 7.30 3.80
N GLN A 203 -5.30 6.98 3.81
CA GLN A 203 -4.27 7.99 4.10
C GLN A 203 -4.10 8.95 2.92
N SER A 204 -4.69 8.63 1.77
CA SER A 204 -4.87 9.56 0.66
C SER A 204 -6.24 10.25 0.78
N THR A 205 -6.24 11.54 1.04
CA THR A 205 -7.47 12.33 1.23
C THR A 205 -8.17 12.65 -0.10
N ALA A 206 -8.15 11.73 -1.07
CA ALA A 206 -8.65 11.93 -2.44
C ALA A 206 -10.09 11.43 -2.63
N THR A 207 -10.86 11.37 -1.55
CA THR A 207 -12.31 11.14 -1.62
C THR A 207 -13.01 12.09 -0.66
N VAL A 208 -14.16 12.61 -1.11
CA VAL A 208 -15.08 13.43 -0.30
C VAL A 208 -15.21 12.81 1.10
N ALA A 209 -14.80 13.60 2.10
CA ALA A 209 -14.82 13.21 3.50
C ALA A 209 -16.13 12.47 3.85
N ASN A 210 -15.98 11.26 4.42
CA ASN A 210 -17.04 10.36 4.91
C ASN A 210 -17.70 9.34 3.96
N LYS A 211 -17.23 9.10 2.73
CA LYS A 211 -17.73 7.96 1.92
C LYS A 211 -16.60 6.99 1.59
N ARG A 212 -16.37 6.03 2.50
CA ARG A 212 -15.27 5.04 2.49
C ARG A 212 -15.64 3.84 1.61
N PRO A 213 -14.82 3.44 0.62
CA PRO A 213 -15.02 2.18 -0.10
C PRO A 213 -14.82 0.98 0.84
N ASP A 214 -15.58 -0.09 0.63
CA ASP A 214 -15.58 -1.23 1.55
C ASP A 214 -14.34 -2.13 1.37
N PHE A 215 -13.72 -2.08 0.19
CA PHE A 215 -12.54 -2.88 -0.15
C PHE A 215 -11.51 -2.08 -0.97
N MET A 216 -10.23 -2.26 -0.64
CA MET A 216 -9.10 -1.72 -1.40
C MET A 216 -8.02 -2.77 -1.56
N CYS A 217 -7.43 -2.84 -2.76
CA CYS A 217 -6.27 -3.68 -3.04
C CYS A 217 -5.18 -2.86 -3.73
N TRP A 218 -4.02 -2.83 -3.08
CA TRP A 218 -2.84 -2.10 -3.49
C TRP A 218 -1.81 -3.09 -3.99
N MET A 219 -1.17 -2.78 -5.12
CA MET A 219 0.05 -3.42 -5.54
C MET A 219 1.20 -2.46 -5.27
N GLU A 220 2.09 -2.85 -4.36
CA GLU A 220 3.11 -1.95 -3.79
C GLU A 220 2.48 -0.71 -3.13
N SER A 221 2.52 0.43 -3.84
CA SER A 221 1.97 1.72 -3.42
C SER A 221 0.91 2.25 -4.39
N THR A 222 0.48 1.44 -5.36
CA THR A 222 -0.50 1.81 -6.37
C THR A 222 -1.81 1.09 -6.09
N LEU A 223 -2.91 1.85 -6.01
CA LEU A 223 -4.25 1.29 -5.88
C LEU A 223 -4.66 0.68 -7.22
N ILE A 224 -4.81 -0.65 -7.27
CA ILE A 224 -5.10 -1.38 -8.51
C ILE A 224 -6.54 -1.88 -8.58
N LEU A 225 -7.19 -2.08 -7.44
CA LEU A 225 -8.57 -2.54 -7.36
C LEU A 225 -9.31 -1.90 -6.17
N LYS A 226 -10.55 -1.46 -6.43
CA LYS A 226 -11.43 -0.86 -5.42
C LYS A 226 -12.80 -1.52 -5.44
N GLY A 227 -13.37 -1.78 -4.28
CA GLY A 227 -14.67 -2.44 -4.14
C GLY A 227 -15.66 -1.66 -3.30
N GLU A 228 -16.94 -1.81 -3.65
CA GLU A 228 -18.08 -1.38 -2.84
C GLU A 228 -19.02 -2.56 -2.64
N GLU A 229 -19.48 -2.74 -1.40
CA GLU A 229 -20.25 -3.88 -0.94
C GLU A 229 -21.57 -3.37 -0.32
N LYS A 230 -22.69 -4.05 -0.60
CA LYS A 230 -24.00 -3.77 0.00
C LYS A 230 -24.70 -5.06 0.40
N ARG A 231 -25.62 -4.96 1.36
CA ARG A 231 -26.21 -6.16 1.97
C ARG A 231 -27.26 -6.80 1.07
N PHE A 232 -28.14 -6.01 0.48
CA PHE A 232 -29.33 -6.48 -0.21
C PHE A 232 -29.16 -6.47 -1.72
N ASP A 233 -29.79 -7.43 -2.40
CA ASP A 233 -29.78 -7.58 -3.85
C ASP A 233 -30.22 -6.27 -4.55
N GLU A 234 -31.20 -5.57 -3.98
CA GLU A 234 -31.77 -4.33 -4.50
C GLU A 234 -30.81 -3.14 -4.44
N GLU A 235 -29.77 -3.21 -3.59
CA GLU A 235 -28.77 -2.16 -3.41
C GLU A 235 -27.62 -2.26 -4.41
N PHE A 236 -27.66 -3.21 -5.34
CA PHE A 236 -26.57 -3.44 -6.29
C PHE A 236 -26.21 -2.20 -7.13
N ASN A 237 -27.22 -1.52 -7.67
CA ASN A 237 -27.00 -0.30 -8.44
C ASN A 237 -26.50 0.85 -7.56
N GLN A 238 -26.88 0.87 -6.27
CA GLN A 238 -26.38 1.83 -5.30
C GLN A 238 -24.90 1.59 -5.01
N ALA A 239 -24.46 0.34 -4.83
CA ALA A 239 -23.05 -0.01 -4.64
C ALA A 239 -22.19 0.52 -5.81
N GLU A 240 -22.62 0.27 -7.04
CA GLU A 240 -21.90 0.76 -8.23
C GLU A 240 -21.88 2.30 -8.29
N SER A 241 -23.02 2.96 -8.06
CA SER A 241 -23.13 4.42 -8.09
C SER A 241 -22.29 5.10 -7.01
N GLU A 242 -22.26 4.54 -5.79
CA GLU A 242 -21.44 5.05 -4.70
C GLU A 242 -19.96 4.92 -5.02
N LEU A 243 -19.53 3.78 -5.57
CA LEU A 243 -18.14 3.58 -5.99
C LEU A 243 -17.73 4.58 -7.07
N ARG A 244 -18.57 4.80 -8.09
CA ARG A 244 -18.34 5.80 -9.14
C ARG A 244 -18.25 7.21 -8.58
N THR A 245 -19.13 7.56 -7.63
CA THR A 245 -19.10 8.86 -6.95
C THR A 245 -17.82 9.04 -6.15
N LYS A 246 -17.39 8.01 -5.41
CA LYS A 246 -16.13 8.00 -4.64
C LYS A 246 -14.90 8.13 -5.55
N MET A 247 -15.02 7.72 -6.81
CA MET A 247 -13.93 7.74 -7.79
C MET A 247 -13.97 8.96 -8.72
N SER A 248 -14.87 9.91 -8.46
CA SER A 248 -14.92 11.20 -9.18
C SER A 248 -13.70 12.09 -8.92
N GLU A 249 -13.00 11.90 -7.80
CA GLU A 249 -11.78 12.62 -7.42
C GLU A 249 -10.52 11.79 -7.71
N TRP A 250 -10.34 11.37 -8.96
CA TRP A 250 -9.14 10.64 -9.37
C TRP A 250 -8.03 11.62 -9.78
N SER A 251 -7.10 11.85 -8.85
CA SER A 251 -5.88 12.65 -9.12
C SER A 251 -4.69 11.76 -9.45
N PRO A 252 -4.03 11.95 -10.62
CA PRO A 252 -2.74 11.35 -10.95
C PRO A 252 -1.65 11.41 -9.86
N LEU A 253 -1.74 12.32 -8.88
CA LEU A 253 -0.84 12.35 -7.73
C LEU A 253 -0.94 11.12 -6.82
N PHE A 254 -2.16 10.59 -6.65
CA PHE A 254 -2.46 9.48 -5.73
C PHE A 254 -2.55 8.14 -6.45
N PHE A 255 -2.99 8.15 -7.70
CA PHE A 255 -3.27 6.95 -8.48
C PHE A 255 -2.22 6.68 -9.57
N GLY A 256 -1.32 7.63 -9.85
CA GLY A 256 -0.40 7.58 -10.99
C GLY A 256 -1.07 7.92 -12.32
N GLU A 257 -0.33 7.77 -13.41
CA GLU A 257 -0.80 7.98 -14.79
C GLU A 257 -1.45 6.69 -15.33
N LEU A 258 -2.52 6.24 -14.67
CA LEU A 258 -3.28 5.04 -15.04
C LEU A 258 -4.47 5.41 -15.93
N ASP A 259 -4.62 4.74 -17.07
CA ASP A 259 -5.76 4.91 -17.98
C ASP A 259 -7.09 4.42 -17.36
N TYR A 260 -7.00 3.37 -16.55
CA TYR A 260 -8.13 2.77 -15.84
C TYR A 260 -7.69 2.13 -14.52
N ILE A 261 -8.64 1.99 -13.58
CA ILE A 261 -8.49 1.22 -12.34
C ILE A 261 -9.56 0.13 -12.35
N PHE A 262 -9.21 -1.08 -11.91
CA PHE A 262 -10.20 -2.13 -11.76
C PHE A 262 -11.10 -1.83 -10.56
N ALA A 263 -12.36 -2.20 -10.68
CA ALA A 263 -13.37 -1.99 -9.65
C ALA A 263 -14.30 -3.19 -9.54
N PHE A 264 -14.90 -3.38 -8.37
CA PHE A 264 -16.06 -4.26 -8.26
C PHE A 264 -17.18 -3.64 -7.43
N ALA A 265 -18.40 -4.01 -7.76
CA ALA A 265 -19.58 -3.75 -6.96
C ALA A 265 -20.18 -5.10 -6.58
N ALA A 266 -20.47 -5.29 -5.30
CA ALA A 266 -21.12 -6.48 -4.80
C ALA A 266 -22.35 -6.09 -3.97
N ALA A 267 -23.48 -6.75 -4.21
CA ALA A 267 -24.65 -6.57 -3.36
C ALA A 267 -25.49 -7.83 -3.33
N GLY A 268 -25.77 -8.31 -2.12
CA GLY A 268 -26.50 -9.57 -1.95
C GLY A 268 -25.83 -10.72 -2.70
N LYS A 269 -26.49 -11.29 -3.72
CA LYS A 269 -25.95 -12.36 -4.59
C LYS A 269 -25.24 -11.86 -5.85
N TYR A 270 -25.27 -10.56 -6.11
CA TYR A 270 -24.71 -9.96 -7.32
C TYR A 270 -23.28 -9.49 -7.08
N LEU A 271 -22.41 -9.74 -8.05
CA LEU A 271 -21.03 -9.26 -8.12
C LEU A 271 -20.76 -8.84 -9.56
N ARG A 272 -20.14 -7.67 -9.76
CA ARG A 272 -19.68 -7.22 -11.06
C ARG A 272 -18.28 -6.64 -10.93
N LEU A 273 -17.37 -7.20 -11.72
CA LEU A 273 -16.07 -6.59 -12.01
C LEU A 273 -16.24 -5.62 -13.16
N PHE A 274 -15.62 -4.45 -13.05
CA PHE A 274 -15.63 -3.44 -14.09
C PHE A 274 -14.38 -2.58 -13.98
N GLN A 275 -14.27 -1.63 -14.90
CA GLN A 275 -13.19 -0.67 -14.96
C GLN A 275 -13.75 0.73 -14.72
N LEU A 276 -12.99 1.52 -14.00
CA LEU A 276 -13.20 2.95 -13.89
C LEU A 276 -12.20 3.61 -14.84
N LEU A 277 -12.70 4.41 -15.77
CA LEU A 277 -11.87 5.17 -16.69
C LEU A 277 -11.46 6.48 -16.03
N HIS A 278 -10.23 6.90 -16.29
CA HIS A 278 -9.84 8.28 -16.02
C HIS A 278 -10.26 9.16 -17.21
N ASP A 279 -11.33 9.93 -17.03
CA ASP A 279 -11.73 10.89 -18.05
C ASP A 279 -10.92 12.19 -17.90
N TYR A 280 -9.77 12.23 -18.58
CA TYR A 280 -8.92 13.41 -18.65
C TYR A 280 -9.62 14.61 -19.31
N GLN A 281 -10.72 14.41 -20.05
CA GLN A 281 -11.41 15.45 -20.82
C GLN A 281 -12.64 16.04 -20.10
N THR A 282 -13.33 15.28 -19.25
CA THR A 282 -14.52 15.76 -18.50
C THR A 282 -14.24 16.17 -17.06
N TRP A 283 -13.01 16.04 -16.58
CA TRP A 283 -12.70 16.48 -15.22
C TRP A 283 -12.71 18.02 -15.13
N GLN A 284 -13.82 18.56 -14.63
CA GLN A 284 -13.95 19.92 -14.13
C GLN A 284 -14.39 19.90 -12.66
N PRO A 285 -13.89 20.82 -11.81
CA PRO A 285 -14.29 20.88 -10.41
C PRO A 285 -15.72 21.44 -10.32
N ARG A 286 -16.70 20.52 -10.27
CA ARG A 286 -18.14 20.71 -9.96
C ARG A 286 -19.03 21.21 -11.13
N ASP A 287 -19.91 20.30 -11.59
CA ASP A 287 -20.97 20.27 -12.64
C ASP A 287 -21.94 21.50 -12.74
N PRO A 288 -22.89 21.66 -13.73
CA PRO A 288 -23.14 20.95 -15.00
C PRO A 288 -23.52 21.85 -16.23
N GLN A 289 -22.99 21.56 -17.42
CA GLN A 289 -23.76 21.60 -18.70
C GLN A 289 -22.87 21.19 -19.90
N TYR A 290 -23.23 20.05 -20.49
CA TYR A 290 -22.61 19.45 -21.67
C TYR A 290 -22.85 20.23 -22.96
N GLN A 291 -21.83 20.32 -23.82
CA GLN A 291 -21.91 20.01 -25.26
C GLN A 291 -20.50 19.81 -25.84
N VAL A 292 -20.27 18.66 -26.48
CA VAL A 292 -19.01 18.29 -27.17
C VAL A 292 -19.14 18.51 -28.67
N ARG A 293 -18.09 19.01 -29.32
CA ARG A 293 -17.81 18.81 -30.76
C ARG A 293 -16.32 18.48 -31.00
N PRO A 294 -15.99 17.72 -32.07
CA PRO A 294 -14.75 16.95 -32.15
C PRO A 294 -13.60 17.67 -32.88
N GLY A 295 -12.35 17.29 -32.54
CA GLY A 295 -11.15 17.59 -33.33
C GLY A 295 -9.81 17.37 -32.61
N GLU A 296 -9.21 16.19 -32.84
CA GLU A 296 -7.78 15.78 -32.82
C GLU A 296 -6.85 15.92 -31.58
N ARG A 297 -6.04 14.85 -31.39
CA ARG A 297 -4.93 14.65 -30.40
C ARG A 297 -3.86 15.76 -30.51
N ILE A 298 -3.04 16.11 -29.51
CA ILE A 298 -2.00 15.38 -28.72
C ILE A 298 -1.65 16.19 -27.41
N PRO A 299 -0.60 15.86 -26.61
CA PRO A 299 -0.50 15.01 -25.40
C PRO A 299 -0.45 15.78 -24.05
N SER A 300 -0.57 15.02 -22.95
CA SER A 300 -0.18 15.31 -21.55
C SER A 300 -0.74 16.58 -20.89
N THR A 301 -1.65 16.42 -19.92
CA THR A 301 -1.79 17.45 -18.86
C THR A 301 -2.30 16.91 -17.51
N ILE A 302 -1.65 17.47 -16.49
CA ILE A 302 -1.71 17.29 -15.03
C ILE A 302 -3.10 17.68 -14.48
N PRO A 303 -3.64 17.04 -13.43
CA PRO A 303 -4.92 17.45 -12.82
C PRO A 303 -4.77 18.79 -12.08
N LEU A 304 -5.43 19.82 -12.58
CA LEU A 304 -5.51 21.17 -12.02
C LEU A 304 -6.71 21.31 -11.07
N TYR A 305 -6.56 21.67 -9.78
CA TYR A 305 -7.64 22.01 -8.81
C TYR A 305 -8.09 20.93 -7.78
N GLY A 306 -7.23 19.97 -7.41
CA GLY A 306 -7.45 19.13 -6.21
C GLY A 306 -6.95 19.80 -4.93
N SER A 307 -7.62 19.60 -3.79
CA SER A 307 -7.17 20.11 -2.47
C SER A 307 -7.14 19.02 -1.41
N ILE A 308 -6.01 18.87 -0.71
CA ILE A 308 -5.85 18.05 0.50
C ILE A 308 -6.11 18.95 1.71
N MET A 309 -7.17 18.66 2.44
CA MET A 309 -7.52 19.36 3.67
C MET A 309 -7.06 18.55 4.89
N ARG A 310 -6.24 19.18 5.74
CA ARG A 310 -5.81 18.66 7.05
C ARG A 310 -6.30 19.64 8.13
N PRO A 311 -6.38 19.22 9.42
CA PRO A 311 -6.90 20.07 10.50
C PRO A 311 -6.24 21.45 10.60
N THR A 312 -4.96 21.55 10.27
CA THR A 312 -4.17 22.79 10.38
C THR A 312 -3.51 23.23 9.07
N SER A 313 -3.68 22.47 7.98
CA SER A 313 -3.06 22.80 6.69
C SER A 313 -3.93 22.41 5.50
N GLU A 314 -3.77 23.15 4.42
CA GLU A 314 -4.48 22.96 3.16
C GLU A 314 -3.43 22.96 2.04
N ILE A 315 -3.47 21.95 1.18
CA ILE A 315 -2.56 21.80 0.03
C ILE A 315 -3.42 21.73 -1.21
N THR A 316 -3.38 22.76 -2.04
CA THR A 316 -4.14 22.86 -3.28
C THR A 316 -3.20 22.77 -4.48
N PHE A 317 -3.51 21.88 -5.42
CA PHE A 317 -2.75 21.72 -6.66
C PHE A 317 -3.33 22.66 -7.72
N LEU A 318 -2.50 23.58 -8.21
CA LEU A 318 -2.86 24.62 -9.18
C LEU A 318 -2.01 24.48 -10.45
N PRO A 319 -2.39 25.14 -11.56
CA PRO A 319 -1.63 25.10 -12.81
C PRO A 319 -0.23 25.68 -12.69
N ASP A 320 -0.04 26.63 -11.77
CA ASP A 320 1.24 27.26 -11.50
C ASP A 320 2.00 26.59 -10.34
N GLY A 321 1.57 25.42 -9.85
CA GLY A 321 2.25 24.64 -8.82
C GLY A 321 1.37 24.27 -7.61
N VAL A 322 1.98 23.86 -6.51
CA VAL A 322 1.27 23.48 -5.27
C VAL A 322 1.15 24.71 -4.36
N HIS A 323 -0.08 25.11 -4.06
CA HIS A 323 -0.37 26.11 -3.03
C HIS A 323 -0.53 25.44 -1.66
N LYS A 324 0.34 25.76 -0.70
CA LYS A 324 0.27 25.25 0.67
C LYS A 324 -0.09 26.39 1.62
N LYS A 325 -1.05 26.14 2.50
CA LYS A 325 -1.53 27.05 3.54
C LYS A 325 -1.48 26.34 4.89
N ILE A 326 -0.89 26.97 5.90
CA ILE A 326 -0.72 26.41 7.24
C ILE A 326 -1.22 27.44 8.26
N GLN A 327 -2.19 27.06 9.07
CA GLN A 327 -2.70 27.87 10.16
C GLN A 327 -1.82 27.72 11.40
N ASN A 328 -1.75 28.76 12.25
CA ASN A 328 -0.97 28.74 13.48
C ASN A 328 0.52 28.37 13.28
N PHE A 329 1.11 28.86 12.18
CA PHE A 329 2.47 28.51 11.77
C PHE A 329 3.52 28.74 12.87
N GLY A 330 3.47 29.90 13.54
CA GLY A 330 4.41 30.22 14.62
C GLY A 330 4.28 29.31 15.86
N THR A 331 3.14 28.64 16.04
CA THR A 331 2.95 27.67 17.13
C THR A 331 3.41 26.28 16.70
N LEU A 332 3.06 25.86 15.48
CA LEU A 332 3.43 24.55 14.93
C LEU A 332 4.93 24.45 14.61
N PHE A 333 5.52 25.54 14.12
CA PHE A 333 6.91 25.64 13.67
C PHE A 333 7.63 26.75 14.44
N LYS A 334 7.58 26.68 15.77
CA LYS A 334 8.07 27.71 16.71
C LYS A 334 9.50 28.20 16.48
N TYR A 335 10.33 27.39 15.84
CA TYR A 335 11.75 27.66 15.60
C TYR A 335 12.09 27.91 14.13
N SER A 336 11.09 27.86 13.26
CA SER A 336 11.23 28.17 11.85
C SER A 336 10.95 29.64 11.64
N LYS A 337 11.99 30.37 11.25
CA LYS A 337 11.87 31.80 10.97
C LYS A 337 11.48 31.97 9.51
N ILE A 338 10.39 32.68 9.23
CA ILE A 338 9.98 32.96 7.85
C ILE A 338 11.08 33.67 7.05
N GLY A 339 11.92 34.48 7.70
CA GLY A 339 13.09 35.11 7.07
C GLY A 339 14.11 34.08 6.57
N ASP A 340 14.39 33.04 7.36
CA ASP A 340 15.28 31.95 6.94
C ASP A 340 14.65 31.14 5.80
N LEU A 341 13.35 30.82 5.86
CA LEU A 341 12.65 30.13 4.76
C LEU A 341 12.72 30.92 3.44
N LYS A 342 12.45 32.24 3.49
CA LYS A 342 12.59 33.11 2.30
C LYS A 342 14.02 33.08 1.74
N ASN A 343 15.02 33.06 2.61
CA ASN A 343 16.42 33.00 2.20
C ASN A 343 16.77 31.64 1.59
N ILE A 344 16.33 30.54 2.19
CA ILE A 344 16.52 29.17 1.69
C ILE A 344 15.95 29.08 0.27
N TYR A 345 14.65 29.33 0.08
CA TYR A 345 14.01 29.21 -1.23
C TYR A 345 14.61 30.13 -2.30
N ARG A 346 15.10 31.31 -1.92
CA ARG A 346 15.81 32.21 -2.85
C ARG A 346 17.16 31.64 -3.24
N ALA A 347 17.92 31.12 -2.28
CA ALA A 347 19.29 30.68 -2.48
C ALA A 347 19.37 29.32 -3.19
N THR A 348 18.34 28.48 -3.08
CA THR A 348 18.27 27.16 -3.72
C THR A 348 17.47 27.13 -5.02
N LYS A 349 16.99 28.26 -5.55
CA LYS A 349 16.09 28.35 -6.72
C LYS A 349 16.60 27.65 -8.01
N ARG A 350 17.90 27.33 -8.10
CA ARG A 350 18.54 26.69 -9.28
C ARG A 350 18.92 25.23 -9.05
N GLU A 351 18.59 24.67 -7.88
CA GLU A 351 19.07 23.36 -7.44
C GLU A 351 18.04 22.28 -7.80
N THR A 352 18.43 21.23 -8.50
CA THR A 352 17.45 20.29 -9.09
C THR A 352 16.76 19.35 -8.08
N HIS A 353 17.42 19.07 -6.95
CA HIS A 353 17.01 18.04 -5.99
C HIS A 353 16.35 18.62 -4.71
N ILE A 354 15.80 19.83 -4.81
CA ILE A 354 15.09 20.49 -3.72
C ILE A 354 13.90 21.28 -4.29
N ILE A 355 12.81 21.34 -3.54
CA ILE A 355 11.61 22.05 -3.95
C ILE A 355 11.83 23.57 -4.04
N HIS A 356 11.24 24.21 -5.05
CA HIS A 356 11.34 25.66 -5.26
C HIS A 356 10.05 26.39 -4.97
N GLN A 357 10.20 27.68 -4.62
CA GLN A 357 9.09 28.60 -4.59
C GLN A 357 8.79 29.15 -6.00
N VAL A 358 7.52 29.23 -6.34
CA VAL A 358 7.00 30.05 -7.45
C VAL A 358 6.73 31.45 -6.93
N LYS A 359 6.06 31.54 -5.78
CA LYS A 359 5.79 32.77 -5.04
C LYS A 359 6.41 32.65 -3.64
N PRO A 360 7.08 33.68 -3.12
CA PRO A 360 7.77 33.59 -1.85
C PRO A 360 6.81 33.35 -0.69
N PRO A 361 7.25 32.68 0.39
CA PRO A 361 6.40 32.43 1.54
C PRO A 361 5.92 33.73 2.17
N LYS A 362 4.65 33.76 2.53
CA LYS A 362 3.98 34.90 3.18
C LYS A 362 3.37 34.44 4.49
N LEU A 363 3.49 35.27 5.52
CA LEU A 363 2.80 35.11 6.79
C LEU A 363 1.80 36.25 6.92
N SER A 364 0.51 35.93 6.98
CA SER A 364 -0.59 36.87 7.22
C SER A 364 -1.25 36.51 8.53
N GLY A 365 -1.05 37.33 9.57
CA GLY A 365 -1.39 36.95 10.95
C GLY A 365 -0.60 35.71 11.37
N THR A 366 -1.31 34.62 11.72
CA THR A 366 -0.70 33.32 12.04
C THR A 366 -0.67 32.34 10.87
N THR A 367 -1.19 32.74 9.70
CA THR A 367 -1.34 31.86 8.54
C THR A 367 -0.17 32.00 7.58
N TYR A 368 0.57 30.91 7.38
CA TYR A 368 1.63 30.79 6.39
C TYR A 368 1.06 30.32 5.06
N THR A 369 1.52 30.90 3.95
CA THR A 369 1.16 30.51 2.58
C THR A 369 2.39 30.48 1.68
N ILE A 370 2.47 29.51 0.78
CA ILE A 370 3.53 29.39 -0.21
C ILE A 370 3.00 28.71 -1.48
N THR A 371 3.63 28.98 -2.62
CA THR A 371 3.35 28.26 -3.88
C THR A 371 4.64 27.63 -4.37
N LEU A 372 4.61 26.32 -4.65
CA LEU A 372 5.77 25.46 -4.85
C LEU A 372 5.76 24.76 -6.21
N HIS A 373 6.94 24.56 -6.81
CA HIS A 373 7.18 23.84 -8.05
C HIS A 373 8.64 23.34 -8.05
N PRO A 374 9.04 22.26 -8.73
CA PRO A 374 8.24 21.33 -9.54
C PRO A 374 7.30 20.41 -8.75
N LEU A 375 6.43 19.71 -9.47
CA LEU A 375 5.62 18.63 -8.91
C LEU A 375 6.43 17.32 -8.90
N GLY A 376 6.09 16.44 -7.97
CA GLY A 376 6.65 15.10 -7.92
C GLY A 376 5.62 14.12 -7.37
N PHE A 377 5.95 12.83 -7.40
CA PHE A 377 5.11 11.76 -6.90
C PHE A 377 5.87 10.90 -5.89
N HIS A 378 5.15 10.31 -4.94
CA HIS A 378 5.76 9.41 -3.98
C HIS A 378 6.19 8.12 -4.67
N GLN A 379 7.47 7.79 -4.55
CA GLN A 379 7.97 6.49 -5.01
C GLN A 379 9.16 6.03 -4.16
N ARG A 380 8.99 4.88 -3.51
CA ARG A 380 10.06 4.17 -2.82
C ARG A 380 10.96 3.45 -3.85
N PRO A 381 12.29 3.46 -3.67
CA PRO A 381 13.20 2.66 -4.48
C PRO A 381 12.84 1.16 -4.42
N ARG A 382 12.96 0.48 -5.56
CA ARG A 382 12.66 -0.96 -5.70
C ARG A 382 13.88 -1.79 -6.11
N SER A 383 15.02 -1.14 -6.32
CA SER A 383 16.29 -1.78 -6.63
C SER A 383 17.42 -1.02 -5.94
N LEU A 384 18.56 -1.69 -5.78
CA LEU A 384 19.77 -1.08 -5.23
C LEU A 384 20.21 0.13 -6.05
N GLN A 385 20.11 0.05 -7.38
CA GLN A 385 20.45 1.14 -8.29
C GLN A 385 19.54 2.38 -8.06
N MET A 386 18.22 2.17 -8.00
CA MET A 386 17.29 3.26 -7.70
C MET A 386 17.54 3.85 -6.31
N LEU A 387 17.91 3.02 -5.33
CA LEU A 387 18.23 3.51 -3.99
C LEU A 387 19.48 4.39 -4.01
N LYS A 388 20.54 3.97 -4.72
CA LYS A 388 21.74 4.80 -4.91
C LYS A 388 21.42 6.14 -5.56
N GLU A 389 20.62 6.14 -6.63
CA GLU A 389 20.18 7.37 -7.31
C GLU A 389 19.34 8.29 -6.42
N ALA A 390 18.44 7.70 -5.62
CA ALA A 390 17.65 8.44 -4.65
C ALA A 390 18.54 9.04 -3.54
N MET A 391 19.48 8.28 -2.98
CA MET A 391 20.41 8.78 -1.96
C MET A 391 21.30 9.88 -2.52
N LYS A 392 21.82 9.72 -3.74
CA LYS A 392 22.60 10.76 -4.45
C LYS A 392 21.78 12.04 -4.65
N SER A 393 20.52 11.90 -5.06
CA SER A 393 19.59 13.03 -5.22
C SER A 393 19.34 13.76 -3.89
N VAL A 394 18.98 13.02 -2.84
CA VAL A 394 18.70 13.56 -1.50
C VAL A 394 19.94 14.26 -0.93
N LEU A 395 21.12 13.63 -1.01
CA LEU A 395 22.38 14.21 -0.55
C LEU A 395 22.75 15.46 -1.37
N THR A 396 22.47 15.50 -2.67
CA THR A 396 22.68 16.69 -3.50
C THR A 396 21.78 17.85 -3.05
N GLY A 397 20.50 17.57 -2.79
CA GLY A 397 19.55 18.54 -2.22
C GLY A 397 20.02 19.07 -0.86
N LEU A 398 20.45 18.17 0.04
CA LEU A 398 20.98 18.54 1.36
C LEU A 398 22.28 19.34 1.26
N ASN A 399 23.19 18.97 0.36
CA ASN A 399 24.43 19.72 0.15
C ASN A 399 24.15 21.17 -0.27
N SER A 400 23.10 21.39 -1.07
CA SER A 400 22.67 22.74 -1.44
C SER A 400 22.27 23.57 -0.21
N LEU A 401 21.64 22.96 0.81
CA LEU A 401 21.30 23.61 2.08
C LEU A 401 22.54 23.83 2.96
N HIS A 402 23.35 22.78 3.15
CA HIS A 402 24.50 22.80 4.05
C HIS A 402 25.54 23.85 3.63
N THR A 403 25.84 23.95 2.34
CA THR A 403 26.76 24.97 1.78
C THR A 403 26.28 26.41 2.00
N ARG A 404 24.99 26.60 2.29
CA ARG A 404 24.36 27.90 2.59
C ARG A 404 24.11 28.11 4.09
N GLY A 405 24.59 27.19 4.94
CA GLY A 405 24.47 27.26 6.40
C GLY A 405 23.07 26.89 6.91
N TYR A 406 22.34 26.05 6.17
CA TYR A 406 21.01 25.57 6.54
C TYR A 406 20.97 24.04 6.64
N VAL A 407 20.11 23.53 7.51
CA VAL A 407 19.76 22.12 7.69
C VAL A 407 18.27 21.93 7.44
N HIS A 408 17.85 20.75 6.97
CA HIS A 408 16.46 20.40 6.65
C HIS A 408 15.65 19.97 7.88
N ARG A 409 16.25 19.13 8.73
CA ARG A 409 15.71 18.60 9.99
C ARG A 409 14.56 17.59 9.93
N ASP A 410 13.84 17.48 8.82
CA ASP A 410 12.75 16.49 8.66
C ASP A 410 12.92 15.61 7.41
N ILE A 411 14.10 15.01 7.24
CA ILE A 411 14.35 14.06 6.15
C ILE A 411 13.71 12.71 6.48
N ARG A 412 12.73 12.32 5.65
CA ARG A 412 12.01 11.04 5.67
C ARG A 412 11.39 10.81 4.29
N TRP A 413 10.99 9.59 3.97
CA TRP A 413 10.46 9.24 2.65
C TRP A 413 9.17 9.99 2.28
N GLU A 414 8.37 10.38 3.27
CA GLU A 414 7.18 11.21 3.08
C GLU A 414 7.54 12.63 2.61
N ASN A 415 8.78 13.06 2.82
CA ASN A 415 9.31 14.36 2.42
C ASN A 415 10.31 14.25 1.26
N VAL A 416 10.29 13.12 0.53
CA VAL A 416 11.10 12.90 -0.68
C VAL A 416 10.18 12.48 -1.83
N LEU A 417 10.20 13.23 -2.94
CA LEU A 417 9.39 12.94 -4.12
C LEU A 417 10.27 12.55 -5.31
N ARG A 418 9.81 11.59 -6.12
CA ARG A 418 10.39 11.35 -7.44
C ARG A 418 9.91 12.43 -8.42
N ARG A 419 10.84 12.95 -9.20
CA ARG A 419 10.61 13.94 -10.25
C ARG A 419 10.23 13.23 -11.55
N ARG A 420 9.49 13.93 -12.41
CA ARG A 420 9.19 13.44 -13.77
C ARG A 420 10.48 13.32 -14.59
N GLU A 421 10.59 12.29 -15.41
CA GLU A 421 11.77 12.08 -16.28
C GLU A 421 11.99 13.26 -17.23
N GLU A 422 10.91 13.82 -17.76
CA GLU A 422 10.91 15.01 -18.64
C GLU A 422 11.51 16.26 -17.98
N GLU A 423 11.49 16.34 -16.65
CA GLU A 423 12.06 17.43 -15.86
C GLU A 423 13.50 17.12 -15.39
N GLY A 424 14.12 16.07 -15.92
CA GLY A 424 15.48 15.64 -15.57
C GLY A 424 15.54 14.55 -14.49
N GLY A 425 14.41 13.93 -14.15
CA GLY A 425 14.34 12.73 -13.31
C GLY A 425 14.93 12.89 -11.90
N GLY A 426 15.18 11.74 -11.26
CA GLY A 426 15.73 11.65 -9.90
C GLY A 426 14.72 12.00 -8.79
N TRP A 427 15.22 12.27 -7.59
CA TRP A 427 14.40 12.60 -6.41
C TRP A 427 14.64 14.03 -5.95
N MET A 428 13.71 14.61 -5.21
CA MET A 428 13.87 15.91 -4.57
C MET A 428 13.32 15.90 -3.15
N ILE A 429 13.96 16.69 -2.28
CA ILE A 429 13.48 16.93 -0.93
C ILE A 429 12.43 18.06 -0.90
N ILE A 430 11.37 17.87 -0.12
CA ILE A 430 10.25 18.80 0.07
C ILE A 430 10.04 19.09 1.57
N ASP A 431 9.06 19.95 1.89
CA ASP A 431 8.65 20.25 3.28
C ASP A 431 9.75 20.95 4.11
N LEU A 432 10.22 22.10 3.59
CA LEU A 432 11.28 22.92 4.20
C LEU A 432 10.82 23.65 5.48
N GLU A 433 9.60 23.47 5.95
CA GLU A 433 9.02 24.20 7.07
C GLU A 433 9.74 23.93 8.40
N HIS A 434 10.52 22.85 8.52
CA HIS A 434 11.43 22.61 9.66
C HIS A 434 12.87 23.12 9.45
N ALA A 435 13.20 23.52 8.23
CA ALA A 435 14.53 23.93 7.85
C ALA A 435 14.95 25.24 8.54
N GLY A 436 16.24 25.36 8.80
CA GLY A 436 16.79 26.52 9.50
C GLY A 436 18.29 26.40 9.71
N ARG A 437 18.85 27.27 10.54
CA ARG A 437 20.30 27.24 10.85
C ARG A 437 20.63 26.07 11.78
N PRO A 438 21.80 25.42 11.65
CA PRO A 438 22.26 24.50 12.67
C PRO A 438 22.43 25.21 14.01
N GLY A 439 22.38 24.47 15.10
CA GLY A 439 22.54 24.98 16.45
C GLY A 439 21.54 24.42 17.46
N PRO A 440 21.51 24.99 18.68
CA PRO A 440 20.61 24.56 19.75
C PRO A 440 19.14 24.73 19.34
N VAL A 441 18.35 23.71 19.65
CA VAL A 441 16.91 23.66 19.39
C VAL A 441 16.23 23.02 20.59
N ASN A 442 15.24 23.71 21.15
CA ASN A 442 14.47 23.27 22.32
C ASN A 442 13.18 22.54 21.90
N TYR A 443 13.32 21.66 20.92
CA TYR A 443 12.33 20.66 20.52
C TYR A 443 13.08 19.50 19.89
N ARG A 444 12.40 18.37 19.73
CA ARG A 444 12.97 17.17 19.15
C ARG A 444 11.91 16.46 18.32
N LEU A 445 12.20 16.20 17.05
CA LEU A 445 11.37 15.31 16.25
C LEU A 445 11.73 13.86 16.57
N GLN A 446 10.75 12.96 16.51
CA GLN A 446 10.93 11.55 16.87
C GLN A 446 12.01 10.85 16.04
N SER A 447 12.19 11.26 14.78
CA SER A 447 13.18 10.72 13.86
C SER A 447 14.63 11.14 14.18
N TRP A 448 14.84 12.13 15.04
CA TRP A 448 16.17 12.68 15.29
C TRP A 448 17.08 11.69 16.02
N PRO A 449 18.41 11.77 15.81
CA PRO A 449 19.36 10.94 16.54
C PRO A 449 19.23 11.13 18.06
N PRO A 450 19.44 10.09 18.89
CA PRO A 450 19.38 10.19 20.35
C PRO A 450 20.24 11.33 20.91
N GLY A 451 19.72 12.06 21.91
CA GLY A 451 20.45 13.15 22.59
C GLY A 451 20.58 14.48 21.83
N VAL A 452 20.11 14.55 20.57
CA VAL A 452 20.06 15.80 19.79
C VAL A 452 18.75 16.56 20.02
N GLY A 453 18.88 17.85 20.38
CA GLY A 453 17.75 18.75 20.62
C GLY A 453 16.87 18.37 21.81
N GLY A 454 15.96 19.28 22.15
CA GLY A 454 15.07 19.15 23.32
C GLY A 454 15.37 20.18 24.40
N GLU A 455 14.54 20.18 25.44
CA GLU A 455 14.68 21.09 26.58
C GLU A 455 15.60 20.53 27.67
N GLU A 456 16.08 19.29 27.51
CA GLU A 456 16.94 18.62 28.48
C GLU A 456 18.33 19.26 28.54
N THR A 457 18.78 19.56 29.75
CA THR A 457 20.12 20.09 30.01
C THR A 457 21.19 19.13 29.49
N GLY A 458 22.03 19.60 28.57
CA GLY A 458 23.07 18.78 27.92
C GLY A 458 22.70 18.23 26.55
N SER A 459 21.50 18.54 26.02
CA SER A 459 21.12 18.19 24.65
C SER A 459 22.12 18.74 23.63
N GLN A 460 22.54 17.90 22.69
CA GLN A 460 23.43 18.31 21.61
C GLN A 460 22.69 19.20 20.60
N PRO A 461 23.36 20.21 20.00
CA PRO A 461 22.78 21.02 18.94
C PRO A 461 22.49 20.18 17.68
N TYR A 462 21.54 20.62 16.87
CA TYR A 462 21.28 20.01 15.57
C TYR A 462 22.29 20.52 14.55
N THR A 463 22.98 19.62 13.84
CA THR A 463 24.05 19.96 12.88
C THR A 463 23.79 19.33 11.50
N ASN A 464 24.65 19.63 10.52
CA ASN A 464 24.60 19.00 9.18
C ASN A 464 24.68 17.47 9.27
N ALA A 465 25.47 16.95 10.22
CA ALA A 465 25.63 15.53 10.47
C ALA A 465 24.31 14.85 10.90
N CYS A 466 23.39 15.60 11.50
CA CYS A 466 22.06 15.09 11.85
C CYS A 466 21.18 14.86 10.61
N ASP A 467 21.26 15.71 9.58
CA ASP A 467 20.58 15.45 8.31
C ASP A 467 21.22 14.24 7.60
N VAL A 468 22.55 14.10 7.65
CA VAL A 468 23.27 12.92 7.12
C VAL A 468 22.83 11.63 7.83
N TYR A 469 22.65 11.68 9.16
CA TYR A 469 22.07 10.56 9.92
C TYR A 469 20.68 10.16 9.42
N LEU A 470 19.82 11.14 9.13
CA LEU A 470 18.48 10.87 8.60
C LEU A 470 18.52 10.24 7.20
N VAL A 471 19.55 10.52 6.38
CA VAL A 471 19.78 9.79 5.12
C VAL A 471 20.12 8.31 5.39
N GLY A 472 20.94 8.02 6.39
CA GLY A 472 21.18 6.64 6.84
C GLY A 472 19.88 5.95 7.27
N LYS A 473 18.99 6.66 7.96
CA LYS A 473 17.66 6.15 8.31
C LYS A 473 16.78 5.86 7.09
N LEU A 474 16.81 6.69 6.04
CA LEU A 474 16.09 6.42 4.79
C LEU A 474 16.48 5.06 4.19
N MET A 475 17.77 4.72 4.23
CA MET A 475 18.27 3.44 3.71
C MET A 475 17.74 2.25 4.53
N VAL A 476 17.80 2.33 5.86
CA VAL A 476 17.27 1.30 6.75
C VAL A 476 15.76 1.15 6.61
N ASP A 477 15.04 2.26 6.46
CA ASP A 477 13.59 2.27 6.35
C ASP A 477 13.09 1.88 4.93
N CYS A 478 14.01 1.52 4.01
CA CYS A 478 13.71 1.05 2.67
C CYS A 478 13.78 -0.49 2.58
N SER A 479 12.89 -1.17 3.32
CA SER A 479 12.86 -2.64 3.46
C SER A 479 12.74 -3.44 2.16
N ASN A 480 12.31 -2.81 1.07
CA ASN A 480 12.10 -3.48 -0.23
C ASN A 480 13.40 -3.64 -1.03
N VAL A 481 14.53 -3.12 -0.55
CA VAL A 481 15.83 -3.21 -1.21
C VAL A 481 16.82 -3.86 -0.28
N ILE A 482 17.41 -4.98 -0.71
CA ILE A 482 18.50 -5.64 0.03
C ILE A 482 19.79 -4.87 -0.27
N LEU A 483 20.45 -4.37 0.77
CA LEU A 483 21.75 -3.71 0.65
C LEU A 483 22.85 -4.77 0.47
N ASP A 484 23.83 -4.47 -0.39
CA ASP A 484 25.09 -5.23 -0.37
C ASP A 484 25.96 -4.79 0.83
N SER A 485 27.03 -5.54 1.11
CA SER A 485 27.91 -5.23 2.24
C SER A 485 28.51 -3.82 2.18
N SER A 486 28.73 -3.27 0.98
CA SER A 486 29.23 -1.91 0.83
C SER A 486 28.17 -0.86 1.17
N GLY A 487 26.90 -1.12 0.83
CA GLY A 487 25.74 -0.30 1.16
C GLY A 487 25.37 -0.36 2.64
N GLU A 488 25.49 -1.53 3.27
CA GLU A 488 25.37 -1.66 4.73
C GLU A 488 26.43 -0.83 5.44
N ASN A 489 27.70 -0.94 5.03
CA ASN A 489 28.79 -0.14 5.59
C ASN A 489 28.60 1.36 5.35
N PHE A 490 28.11 1.76 4.18
CA PHE A 490 27.76 3.14 3.88
C PHE A 490 26.65 3.64 4.82
N SER A 491 25.54 2.89 4.94
CA SER A 491 24.42 3.21 5.83
C SER A 491 24.86 3.35 7.28
N GLN A 492 25.69 2.44 7.80
CA GLN A 492 26.18 2.49 9.17
C GLN A 492 27.05 3.71 9.45
N ARG A 493 27.89 4.12 8.48
CA ARG A 493 28.65 5.38 8.57
C ARG A 493 27.75 6.59 8.67
N LEU A 494 26.68 6.66 7.87
CA LEU A 494 25.72 7.76 7.95
C LEU A 494 25.01 7.78 9.32
N LEU A 495 24.60 6.61 9.83
CA LEU A 495 23.97 6.47 11.15
C LEU A 495 24.91 6.79 12.32
N SER A 496 26.21 6.82 12.08
CA SER A 496 27.24 7.18 13.06
C SER A 496 27.76 8.62 12.90
N ALA A 497 27.18 9.40 11.98
CA ALA A 497 27.67 10.75 11.64
C ALA A 497 27.58 11.76 12.79
N VAL A 498 26.63 11.57 13.71
CA VAL A 498 26.32 12.55 14.78
C VAL A 498 27.51 12.75 15.70
N GLY A 499 27.82 14.01 16.02
CA GLY A 499 29.01 14.39 16.78
C GLY A 499 30.27 14.61 15.93
N THR A 500 30.16 14.46 14.60
CA THR A 500 31.21 14.85 13.64
C THR A 500 30.83 16.12 12.88
N ASP A 501 31.79 16.68 12.13
CA ASP A 501 31.57 17.84 11.25
C ASP A 501 31.14 17.46 9.82
N ILE A 502 30.75 16.20 9.59
CA ILE A 502 30.40 15.72 8.25
C ILE A 502 29.17 16.44 7.70
N SER A 503 29.24 16.79 6.41
CA SER A 503 28.14 17.35 5.65
C SER A 503 27.73 16.40 4.53
N ALA A 504 26.53 16.63 3.96
CA ALA A 504 26.10 15.91 2.77
C ALA A 504 27.08 16.02 1.58
N GLY A 505 27.82 17.14 1.47
CA GLY A 505 28.85 17.32 0.44
C GLY A 505 29.99 16.32 0.56
N ASP A 506 30.44 16.05 1.78
CA ASP A 506 31.52 15.09 2.06
C ASP A 506 31.11 13.65 1.74
N VAL A 507 29.82 13.34 1.92
CA VAL A 507 29.24 12.03 1.66
C VAL A 507 29.02 11.79 0.15
N LEU A 508 28.75 12.83 -0.64
CA LEU A 508 28.46 12.68 -2.08
C LEU A 508 29.63 12.08 -2.89
N SER A 509 30.87 12.24 -2.43
CA SER A 509 32.05 11.66 -3.06
C SER A 509 32.27 10.18 -2.73
N ASP A 510 31.40 9.57 -1.91
CA ASP A 510 31.57 8.18 -1.51
C ASP A 510 31.48 7.22 -2.70
N THR A 511 32.36 6.22 -2.72
CA THR A 511 32.45 5.24 -3.80
C THR A 511 31.20 4.39 -3.95
N TRP A 512 30.39 4.24 -2.90
CA TRP A 512 29.12 3.51 -3.01
C TRP A 512 28.09 4.24 -3.90
N LEU A 513 28.17 5.58 -3.96
CA LEU A 513 27.27 6.45 -4.76
C LEU A 513 27.77 6.69 -6.20
N GLN A 514 29.01 6.27 -6.50
CA GLN A 514 29.55 6.23 -7.85
C GLN A 514 29.16 4.91 -8.52
#